data_AF-A0A8S9B889-F1
#
_entry.id   AF-A0A8S9B889-F1
#
_cell.length_a   1.000
_cell.length_b   1.000
_cell.length_c   1.000
_cell.angle_alpha   90.00
_cell.angle_beta   90.00
_cell.angle_gamma   90.00
#
_symmetry.space_group_name_H-M   'P 1'
#
loop_
_entity.id
_entity.type
_entity.pdbx_description
1 polymer ?
#
loop_
_entity_poly.entity_id
_entity_poly.type
_entity_poly.pdbx_seq_one_letter_code
_entity_poly.pdbx_strand_id
1 'polypeptide(L)'
;MWFYAPWVHSESIAVHRQVQIWYNELRVDIEKETGTTDPYREGKDELMRDVFGFPRMYRAGPPKGKDGGLSKEDYVYWFLALMDVHFPIVERYGRYPYRNRGAGRESREEEKEWIVKAEGFGECDEETGRKIVEDVRKGVWTPLGEGVEGKA
;
A
#
# COMPACT_ATOMS: atom_id res chain seq x y z
N MET A 1 12.04 8.76 3.08
CA MET A 1 11.27 7.60 2.57
C MET A 1 10.05 7.28 3.44
N TRP A 2 10.22 6.83 4.69
CA TRP A 2 9.08 6.52 5.59
C TRP A 2 8.13 7.70 5.88
N PHE A 3 8.64 8.93 5.87
CA PHE A 3 7.82 10.15 6.10
C PHE A 3 6.70 10.36 5.08
N TYR A 4 6.73 9.68 3.93
CA TYR A 4 5.66 9.77 2.93
C TYR A 4 4.55 8.72 3.10
N ALA A 5 4.79 7.66 3.88
CA ALA A 5 3.81 6.61 4.10
C ALA A 5 2.46 7.14 4.65
N PRO A 6 2.43 8.12 5.59
CA PRO A 6 1.17 8.71 6.03
C PRO A 6 0.34 9.35 4.89
N TRP A 7 1.00 9.89 3.86
CA TRP A 7 0.33 10.57 2.75
C TRP A 7 -0.31 9.60 1.77
N VAL A 8 0.38 8.52 1.39
CA VAL A 8 -0.26 7.50 0.56
C VAL A 8 -1.34 6.74 1.31
N HIS A 9 -1.24 6.59 2.64
CA HIS A 9 -2.31 5.96 3.42
C HIS A 9 -3.54 6.87 3.63
N SER A 10 -3.50 8.12 3.17
CA SER A 10 -4.69 8.96 3.10
C SER A 10 -5.63 8.48 1.99
N GLU A 11 -6.94 8.49 2.26
CA GLU A 11 -7.98 8.25 1.26
C GLU A 11 -8.34 9.58 0.55
N SER A 12 -7.31 10.31 0.07
CA SER A 12 -7.45 11.63 -0.57
C SER A 12 -6.70 11.71 -1.88
N ILE A 13 -7.42 11.76 -3.00
CA ILE A 13 -6.80 11.81 -4.33
C ILE A 13 -5.92 13.05 -4.53
N ALA A 14 -6.25 14.18 -3.90
CA ALA A 14 -5.44 15.39 -3.96
C ALA A 14 -4.05 15.19 -3.31
N VAL A 15 -4.02 14.52 -2.16
CA VAL A 15 -2.76 14.18 -1.47
C VAL A 15 -1.95 13.21 -2.32
N HIS A 16 -2.59 12.19 -2.89
CA HIS A 16 -1.94 11.23 -3.78
C HIS A 16 -1.28 11.90 -5.00
N ARG A 17 -1.96 12.85 -5.66
CA ARG A 17 -1.38 13.62 -6.77
C ARG A 17 -0.16 14.44 -6.35
N GLN A 18 -0.19 15.04 -5.17
CA GLN A 18 0.95 15.80 -4.64
C GLN A 18 2.14 14.89 -4.33
N VAL A 19 1.87 13.72 -3.73
CA VAL A 19 2.90 12.73 -3.40
C VAL A 19 3.61 12.21 -4.65
N GLN A 20 2.92 12.07 -5.77
CA GLN A 20 3.53 11.68 -7.04
C GLN A 20 4.63 12.65 -7.51
N ILE A 21 4.44 13.94 -7.27
CA ILE A 21 5.44 14.97 -7.58
C ILE A 21 6.67 14.77 -6.69
N TRP A 22 6.46 14.68 -5.37
CA TRP A 22 7.55 14.52 -4.40
C TRP A 22 8.34 13.23 -4.58
N TYR A 23 7.68 12.12 -4.95
CA TYR A 23 8.39 10.89 -5.26
C TYR A 23 9.20 10.98 -6.54
N ASN A 24 8.73 11.72 -7.56
CA ASN A 24 9.53 11.93 -8.75
C ASN A 24 10.76 12.80 -8.47
N GLU A 25 10.62 13.84 -7.65
CA GLU A 25 11.75 14.67 -7.19
C GLU A 25 12.78 13.81 -6.44
N LEU A 26 12.33 13.00 -5.49
CA LEU A 26 13.20 12.10 -4.74
C LEU A 26 13.92 11.08 -5.64
N ARG A 27 13.24 10.53 -6.66
CA ARG A 27 13.88 9.64 -7.65
C ARG A 27 15.00 10.34 -8.39
N VAL A 28 14.72 11.55 -8.90
CA VAL A 28 15.71 12.35 -9.62
C VAL A 28 16.92 12.64 -8.74
N ASP A 29 16.72 12.98 -7.47
CA ASP A 29 17.81 13.20 -6.53
C ASP A 29 18.65 11.93 -6.29
N ILE A 30 18.01 10.78 -6.11
CA ILE A 30 18.73 9.50 -5.92
C ILE A 30 19.53 9.14 -7.17
N GLU A 31 18.93 9.24 -8.36
CA GLU A 31 19.59 8.94 -9.63
C GLU A 31 20.82 9.82 -9.82
N LYS A 32 20.70 11.11 -9.48
CA LYS A 32 21.80 12.07 -9.56
C LYS A 32 22.93 11.75 -8.58
N GLU A 33 22.60 11.46 -7.32
CA GLU A 33 23.62 11.22 -6.27
C GLU A 33 24.30 9.85 -6.40
N THR A 34 23.59 8.85 -6.90
CA THR A 34 24.08 7.47 -7.00
C THR A 34 24.59 7.10 -8.39
N GLY A 35 24.26 7.89 -9.42
CA GLY A 35 24.54 7.57 -10.82
C GLY A 35 23.75 6.37 -11.36
N THR A 36 22.72 5.93 -10.64
CA THR A 36 21.83 4.83 -11.06
C THR A 36 20.58 5.37 -11.78
N THR A 37 19.74 4.48 -12.30
CA THR A 37 18.45 4.83 -12.91
C THR A 37 17.35 4.00 -12.26
N ASP A 38 16.22 4.61 -11.92
CA ASP A 38 15.08 3.89 -11.35
C ASP A 38 14.56 2.83 -12.36
N PRO A 39 14.65 1.53 -12.03
CA PRO A 39 14.21 0.46 -12.93
C PRO A 39 12.69 0.44 -13.17
N TYR A 40 11.90 1.12 -12.33
CA TYR A 40 10.44 1.22 -12.48
C TYR A 40 10.00 2.40 -13.34
N ARG A 41 10.93 3.23 -13.83
CA ARG A 41 10.62 4.46 -14.57
C ARG A 41 9.88 4.19 -15.87
N GLU A 42 10.34 3.23 -16.68
CA GLU A 42 9.74 2.91 -17.99
C GLU A 42 8.33 2.32 -17.87
N GLY A 43 8.08 1.51 -16.83
CA GLY A 43 6.78 0.87 -16.57
C GLY A 43 5.85 1.68 -15.67
N LYS A 44 6.21 2.92 -15.28
CA LYS A 44 5.47 3.67 -14.27
C LYS A 44 4.01 3.91 -14.66
N ASP A 45 3.75 4.26 -15.92
CA ASP A 45 2.39 4.53 -16.40
C ASP A 45 1.46 3.30 -16.29
N GLU A 46 2.02 2.10 -16.41
CA GLU A 46 1.26 0.85 -16.23
C GLU A 46 0.98 0.60 -14.75
N LEU A 47 1.98 0.77 -13.88
CA LEU A 47 1.82 0.70 -12.43
C LEU A 47 0.75 1.69 -11.93
N MET A 48 0.72 2.90 -12.50
CA MET A 48 -0.23 3.96 -12.16
C MET A 48 -1.67 3.71 -12.64
N ARG A 49 -1.94 2.60 -13.35
CA ARG A 49 -3.29 2.17 -13.73
C ARG A 49 -3.69 0.84 -13.07
N ASP A 50 -2.75 0.17 -12.41
CA ASP A 50 -2.95 -1.17 -11.90
C ASP A 50 -3.50 -1.17 -10.47
N VAL A 51 -4.82 -1.32 -10.37
CA VAL A 51 -5.52 -1.41 -9.09
C VAL A 51 -5.16 -2.65 -8.26
N PHE A 52 -4.47 -3.63 -8.83
CA PHE A 52 -3.99 -4.82 -8.12
C PHE A 52 -2.47 -4.80 -7.91
N GLY A 53 -1.79 -3.72 -8.32
CA GLY A 53 -0.33 -3.59 -8.23
C GLY A 53 0.16 -3.67 -6.80
N PHE A 54 -0.51 -2.98 -5.86
CA PHE A 54 -0.11 -2.95 -4.46
C PHE A 54 -0.13 -4.33 -3.78
N PRO A 55 -1.25 -5.09 -3.78
CA PRO A 55 -1.25 -6.45 -3.22
C PRO A 55 -0.15 -7.35 -3.81
N ARG A 56 0.07 -7.29 -5.12
CA ARG A 56 1.08 -8.13 -5.79
C ARG A 56 2.50 -7.74 -5.39
N MET A 57 2.84 -6.46 -5.45
CA MET A 57 4.18 -5.97 -5.10
C MET A 57 4.47 -6.15 -3.60
N TYR A 58 3.50 -5.90 -2.73
CA TYR A 58 3.66 -6.07 -1.29
C TYR A 58 3.98 -7.53 -0.94
N ARG A 59 3.24 -8.50 -1.51
CA ARG A 59 3.48 -9.93 -1.30
C ARG A 59 4.80 -10.41 -1.88
N ALA A 60 5.19 -9.89 -3.04
CA ALA A 60 6.47 -10.24 -3.67
C ALA A 60 7.67 -9.74 -2.84
N GLY A 61 7.51 -8.62 -2.14
CA GLY A 61 8.59 -7.95 -1.42
C GLY A 61 9.59 -7.26 -2.35
N PRO A 62 10.67 -6.68 -1.79
CA PRO A 62 11.70 -6.03 -2.60
C PRO A 62 12.42 -7.05 -3.49
N PRO A 63 12.90 -6.61 -4.67
CA PRO A 63 13.63 -7.49 -5.58
C PRO A 63 14.90 -8.01 -4.90
N LYS A 64 15.22 -9.28 -5.11
CA LYS A 64 16.50 -9.86 -4.71
C LYS A 64 17.44 -9.87 -5.91
N GLY A 65 18.67 -9.42 -5.71
CA GLY A 65 19.75 -9.53 -6.67
C GLY A 65 20.08 -10.99 -7.00
N LYS A 66 20.93 -11.20 -8.02
CA LYS A 66 21.31 -12.55 -8.49
C LYS A 66 21.99 -13.41 -7.43
N ASP A 67 22.63 -12.77 -6.45
CA ASP A 67 23.28 -13.36 -5.28
C ASP A 67 22.36 -13.42 -4.05
N GLY A 68 21.10 -13.01 -4.18
CA GLY A 68 20.16 -12.87 -3.07
C GLY A 68 20.32 -11.57 -2.27
N GLY A 69 21.27 -10.70 -2.63
CA GLY A 69 21.51 -9.41 -1.98
C GLY A 69 20.47 -8.36 -2.36
N LEU A 70 20.36 -7.31 -1.54
CA LEU A 70 19.48 -6.16 -1.79
C LEU A 70 20.33 -4.89 -1.61
N SER A 71 20.53 -4.14 -2.69
CA SER A 71 21.19 -2.84 -2.59
C SER A 71 20.25 -1.80 -1.97
N LYS A 72 20.81 -0.70 -1.48
CA LYS A 72 20.02 0.39 -0.89
C LYS A 72 19.16 1.04 -1.96
N GLU A 73 19.71 1.20 -3.15
CA GLU A 73 19.11 1.80 -4.33
C GLU A 73 17.92 0.95 -4.80
N ASP A 74 18.12 -0.37 -4.95
CA ASP A 74 17.05 -1.30 -5.34
C ASP A 74 15.88 -1.27 -4.34
N TYR A 75 16.19 -1.24 -3.04
CA TYR A 75 15.16 -1.15 -2.01
C TYR A 75 14.38 0.17 -2.09
N VAL A 76 15.07 1.29 -2.26
CA VAL A 76 14.43 2.60 -2.32
C VAL A 76 13.58 2.74 -3.58
N TYR A 77 14.07 2.32 -4.75
CA TYR A 77 13.28 2.37 -5.99
C TYR A 77 12.06 1.45 -5.91
N TRP A 78 12.22 0.22 -5.40
CA TRP A 78 11.09 -0.67 -5.14
C TRP A 78 10.09 -0.05 -4.17
N PHE A 79 10.56 0.57 -3.09
CA PHE A 79 9.68 1.21 -2.12
C PHE A 79 8.89 2.35 -2.77
N LEU A 80 9.53 3.20 -3.57
CA LEU A 80 8.85 4.29 -4.26
C LEU A 80 7.83 3.76 -5.27
N ALA A 81 8.14 2.67 -5.98
CA ALA A 81 7.19 2.00 -6.86
C ALA A 81 6.02 1.36 -6.08
N LEU A 82 6.28 0.77 -4.92
CA LEU A 82 5.25 0.27 -4.00
C LEU A 82 4.32 1.39 -3.52
N MET A 83 4.88 2.58 -3.28
CA MET A 83 4.06 3.74 -2.92
C MET A 83 3.23 4.26 -4.10
N ASP A 84 3.76 4.22 -5.33
CA ASP A 84 3.02 4.62 -6.54
C ASP A 84 1.76 3.77 -6.74
N VAL A 85 1.83 2.45 -6.53
CA VAL A 85 0.68 1.54 -6.73
C VAL A 85 -0.43 1.66 -5.67
N HIS A 86 -0.31 2.60 -4.72
CA HIS A 86 -1.44 3.00 -3.87
C HIS A 86 -2.42 3.93 -4.63
N PHE A 87 -1.90 4.77 -5.53
CA PHE A 87 -2.68 5.76 -6.29
C PHE A 87 -3.86 5.16 -7.05
N PRO A 88 -3.70 4.07 -7.83
CA PRO A 88 -4.79 3.57 -8.68
C PRO A 88 -6.01 3.09 -7.88
N ILE A 89 -5.78 2.57 -6.66
CA ILE A 89 -6.86 2.11 -5.78
C ILE A 89 -7.70 3.31 -5.33
N VAL A 90 -7.04 4.37 -4.85
CA VAL A 90 -7.73 5.58 -4.37
C VAL A 90 -8.34 6.36 -5.54
N GLU A 91 -7.69 6.42 -6.70
CA GLU A 91 -8.26 7.04 -7.90
C GLU A 91 -9.55 6.35 -8.33
N ARG A 92 -9.60 5.01 -8.33
CA ARG A 92 -10.78 4.26 -8.74
C ARG A 92 -11.90 4.28 -7.70
N TYR A 93 -11.58 4.01 -6.44
CA TYR A 93 -12.60 3.75 -5.42
C TYR A 93 -12.84 4.92 -4.47
N GLY A 94 -11.98 5.95 -4.50
CA GLY A 94 -11.98 7.07 -3.55
C GLY A 94 -11.48 6.71 -2.15
N ARG A 95 -11.17 5.44 -1.91
CA ARG A 95 -10.81 4.85 -0.60
C ARG A 95 -10.13 3.50 -0.80
N TYR A 96 -9.68 2.88 0.28
CA TYR A 96 -9.12 1.52 0.26
C TYR A 96 -10.21 0.47 0.56
N PRO A 97 -10.61 -0.38 -0.41
CA PRO A 97 -11.65 -1.39 -0.20
C PRO A 97 -11.39 -2.30 1.00
N TYR A 98 -10.13 -2.72 1.18
CA TYR A 98 -9.73 -3.65 2.25
C TYR A 98 -9.88 -3.06 3.66
N ARG A 99 -10.07 -1.74 3.79
CA ARG A 99 -10.32 -1.08 5.08
C ARG A 99 -11.80 -1.04 5.45
N ASN A 100 -12.71 -1.39 4.54
CA ASN A 100 -14.14 -1.13 4.71
C ASN A 100 -14.71 -1.74 5.99
N ARG A 101 -14.45 -3.02 6.27
CA ARG A 101 -14.96 -3.69 7.48
C ARG A 101 -14.46 -3.02 8.77
N GLY A 102 -13.15 -2.80 8.90
CA GLY A 102 -12.57 -2.13 10.06
C GLY A 102 -12.99 -0.66 10.21
N ALA A 103 -13.36 0.00 9.11
CA ALA A 103 -13.90 1.35 9.12
C ALA A 103 -15.43 1.40 9.29
N GLY A 104 -16.11 0.26 9.42
CA GLY A 104 -17.57 0.17 9.53
C GLY A 104 -18.32 0.62 8.28
N ARG A 105 -17.70 0.49 7.11
CA ARG A 105 -18.26 0.90 5.82
C ARG A 105 -18.84 -0.31 5.10
N GLU A 106 -19.96 -0.09 4.42
CA GLU A 106 -20.48 -1.05 3.45
C GLU A 106 -19.64 -1.01 2.16
N SER A 107 -19.23 -2.19 1.69
CA SER A 107 -18.51 -2.36 0.43
C SER A 107 -19.48 -2.32 -0.75
N ARG A 108 -19.14 -1.56 -1.79
CA ARG A 108 -19.82 -1.61 -3.09
C ARG A 108 -19.50 -2.94 -3.80
N GLU A 109 -20.32 -3.34 -4.77
CA GLU A 109 -20.11 -4.60 -5.51
C GLU A 109 -18.73 -4.65 -6.18
N GLU A 110 -18.31 -3.57 -6.83
CA GLU A 110 -16.97 -3.45 -7.43
C GLU A 110 -15.82 -3.59 -6.41
N GLU A 111 -16.04 -3.16 -5.16
CA GLU A 111 -15.06 -3.26 -4.08
C GLU A 111 -14.98 -4.70 -3.55
N LYS A 112 -16.13 -5.39 -3.46
CA LYS A 112 -16.18 -6.82 -3.12
C LYS A 112 -15.46 -7.66 -4.17
N GLU A 113 -15.70 -7.40 -5.45
CA GLU A 113 -14.98 -8.06 -6.55
C GLU A 113 -13.47 -7.81 -6.47
N TRP A 114 -13.07 -6.57 -6.17
CA TRP A 114 -11.66 -6.22 -6.00
C TRP A 114 -11.02 -7.04 -4.88
N ILE A 115 -11.69 -7.19 -3.73
CA ILE A 115 -11.18 -7.99 -2.61
C ILE A 115 -10.98 -9.45 -3.02
N VAL A 116 -11.95 -10.05 -3.73
CA VAL A 116 -11.83 -11.43 -4.22
C VAL A 116 -10.65 -11.56 -5.18
N LYS A 117 -10.52 -10.67 -6.17
CA LYS A 117 -9.42 -10.67 -7.14
C LYS A 117 -8.06 -10.36 -6.50
N ALA A 118 -8.06 -9.60 -5.40
CA ALA A 118 -6.87 -9.33 -4.60
C ALA A 118 -6.58 -10.46 -3.58
N GLU A 119 -7.32 -11.57 -3.61
CA GLU A 119 -7.16 -12.72 -2.70
C GLU A 119 -7.28 -12.30 -1.22
N GLY A 120 -8.31 -11.51 -0.89
CA GLY A 120 -8.58 -11.10 0.49
C GLY A 120 -7.55 -10.13 1.08
N PHE A 121 -6.74 -9.47 0.24
CA PHE A 121 -5.63 -8.63 0.70
C PHE A 121 -6.06 -7.61 1.76
N GLY A 122 -5.48 -7.71 2.96
CA GLY A 122 -5.63 -6.74 4.05
C GLY A 122 -7.03 -6.63 4.66
N GLU A 123 -8.00 -7.42 4.20
CA GLU A 123 -9.35 -7.40 4.74
C GLU A 123 -9.38 -8.15 6.07
N CYS A 124 -9.93 -7.53 7.13
CA CYS A 124 -10.23 -8.24 8.36
C CYS A 124 -11.49 -9.11 8.20
N ASP A 125 -11.63 -10.15 9.00
CA ASP A 125 -12.87 -10.92 9.05
C ASP A 125 -14.04 -10.09 9.63
N GLU A 126 -15.26 -10.60 9.49
CA GLU A 126 -16.47 -9.90 9.90
C GLU A 126 -16.52 -9.66 11.42
N GLU A 127 -16.09 -10.63 12.22
CA GLU A 127 -16.10 -10.51 13.69
C GLU A 127 -15.12 -9.42 14.15
N THR A 128 -13.90 -9.46 13.63
CA THR A 128 -12.88 -8.45 13.88
C THR A 128 -13.36 -7.06 13.45
N GLY A 129 -13.95 -6.93 12.26
CA GLY A 129 -14.52 -5.67 11.79
C GLY A 129 -15.60 -5.10 12.72
N ARG A 130 -16.55 -5.95 13.16
CA ARG A 130 -17.60 -5.54 14.11
C ARG A 130 -17.02 -5.07 15.44
N LYS A 131 -16.04 -5.80 15.99
CA LYS A 131 -15.38 -5.44 17.25
C LYS A 131 -14.65 -4.11 17.15
N ILE A 132 -13.89 -3.85 16.07
CA ILE A 132 -13.21 -2.57 15.86
C ILE A 132 -14.23 -1.41 15.86
N VAL A 133 -15.34 -1.56 15.14
CA VAL A 133 -16.36 -0.52 15.03
C VAL A 133 -17.04 -0.25 16.39
N GLU A 134 -17.31 -1.30 17.16
CA GLU A 134 -17.88 -1.19 18.51
C GLU A 134 -16.92 -0.49 19.47
N ASP A 135 -15.65 -0.87 19.46
CA ASP A 135 -14.60 -0.27 20.30
C ASP A 135 -14.44 1.23 20.02
N VAL A 136 -14.36 1.61 18.73
CA VAL A 136 -14.27 3.01 18.31
C VAL A 136 -15.49 3.81 18.79
N ARG A 137 -16.70 3.25 18.70
CA ARG A 137 -17.93 3.91 19.18
C ARG A 137 -17.95 4.08 20.70
N LYS A 138 -17.39 3.13 21.43
CA LYS A 138 -17.29 3.17 22.90
C LYS A 138 -16.10 3.99 23.41
N GLY A 139 -15.17 4.38 22.53
CA GLY A 139 -13.93 5.06 22.91
C GLY A 139 -12.98 4.15 23.68
N VAL A 140 -13.05 2.84 23.45
CA VAL A 140 -12.20 1.84 24.10
C VAL A 140 -11.29 1.18 23.06
N TRP A 141 -10.22 0.55 23.53
CA TRP A 141 -9.26 -0.14 22.67
C TRP A 141 -9.05 -1.54 23.22
N THR A 142 -9.77 -2.52 22.65
CA THR A 142 -9.64 -3.92 23.05
C THR A 142 -8.62 -4.62 22.14
N PRO A 143 -7.64 -5.36 22.70
CA PRO A 143 -6.78 -6.21 21.88
C PRO A 143 -7.59 -7.18 21.03
N LEU A 144 -7.21 -7.33 19.75
CA LEU A 144 -7.84 -8.26 18.81
C LEU A 144 -7.31 -9.70 18.93
N GLY A 145 -6.48 -9.96 19.96
CA GLY A 145 -5.78 -11.22 20.20
C GLY A 145 -4.26 -11.00 20.25
N GLU A 146 -3.54 -11.90 20.92
CA GLU A 146 -2.10 -12.04 20.74
C GLU A 146 -1.89 -12.78 19.41
N GLY A 147 -1.04 -12.24 18.53
CA GLY A 147 -0.54 -13.04 17.41
C GLY A 147 0.00 -14.34 17.98
N VAL A 148 -0.46 -15.47 17.46
CA VAL A 148 -0.05 -16.82 17.89
C VAL A 148 1.44 -16.79 18.22
N GLU A 149 1.79 -17.17 19.46
CA GLU A 149 3.17 -17.31 19.93
C GLU A 149 3.96 -18.23 18.98
N GLY A 150 4.57 -17.63 17.96
CA GLY A 150 5.62 -18.23 17.17
C GLY A 150 6.88 -18.16 18.02
N LYS A 151 7.23 -19.31 18.61
CA LYS A 151 8.46 -19.53 19.38
C LYS A 151 9.66 -18.78 18.77
N ALA A 152 10.35 -18.04 19.63
CA ALA A 152 11.67 -17.47 19.38
C ALA A 152 12.70 -18.52 18.94
#